data_AF-A0AAU9TZJ9-F1
#
_entry.id   AF-A0AAU9TZJ9-F1
#
_cell.length_a   1.000
_cell.length_b   1.000
_cell.length_c   1.000
_cell.angle_alpha   90.00
_cell.angle_beta   90.00
_cell.angle_gamma   90.00
#
_symmetry.space_group_name_H-M   'P 1'
#
loop_
_entity.id
_entity.type
_entity.pdbx_description
1 polymer ?
#
loop_
_entity_poly.entity_id
_entity_poly.type
_entity_poly.pdbx_seq_one_letter_code
_entity_poly.pdbx_strand_id
1 'polypeptide(L)'
;MKLLREAADAQLLKMVYLALCQSILSYCILAWGGSAKSNLILLERAQRAVLKVSLRRCRRYPTSELFREAQVLSVRRLFLMRATTCVHMQSLRSLEHDKMTRERIYKMPKPRVNTAFARRFPRFLLPHI
;
A
#
# COMPACT_ATOMS: atom_id res chain seq x y z
N MET A 1 -3.05 0.23 34.51
CA MET A 1 -3.70 -0.17 33.24
C MET A 1 -2.80 -1.12 32.49
N LYS A 2 -3.26 -2.34 32.18
CA LYS A 2 -2.50 -3.24 31.28
C LYS A 2 -2.65 -2.71 29.87
N LEU A 3 -1.54 -2.41 29.20
CA LEU A 3 -1.58 -1.96 27.81
C LEU A 3 -2.03 -3.12 26.92
N LEU A 4 -2.79 -2.85 25.84
CA LEU A 4 -3.22 -3.89 24.88
C LEU A 4 -2.04 -4.78 24.43
N ARG A 5 -0.88 -4.14 24.25
CA ARG A 5 0.39 -4.77 23.91
C ARG A 5 0.87 -5.84 24.91
N GLU A 6 0.48 -5.73 26.18
CA GLU A 6 0.91 -6.64 27.25
C GLU A 6 -0.01 -7.85 27.39
N ALA A 7 -1.30 -7.66 27.13
CA ALA A 7 -2.33 -8.68 27.30
C ALA A 7 -2.61 -9.51 26.04
N ALA A 8 -2.36 -8.96 24.85
CA ALA A 8 -2.68 -9.61 23.58
C ALA A 8 -1.49 -10.39 23.00
N ASP A 9 -1.81 -11.53 22.38
CA ASP A 9 -0.86 -12.30 21.58
C ASP A 9 -0.44 -11.55 20.30
N ALA A 10 0.72 -11.89 19.74
CA ALA A 10 1.25 -11.29 18.51
C ALA A 10 0.28 -11.39 17.33
N GLN A 11 -0.45 -12.50 17.20
CA GLN A 11 -1.45 -12.68 16.15
C GLN A 11 -2.65 -11.73 16.33
N LEU A 12 -3.12 -11.55 17.56
CA LEU A 12 -4.20 -10.62 17.87
C LEU A 12 -3.78 -9.18 17.61
N LEU A 13 -2.56 -8.79 18.01
CA LEU A 13 -2.01 -7.47 17.72
C LEU A 13 -1.88 -7.21 16.21
N LYS A 14 -1.52 -8.23 15.43
CA LYS A 14 -1.52 -8.16 13.97
C LYS A 14 -2.94 -7.95 13.43
N MET A 15 -3.94 -8.69 13.90
CA MET A 15 -5.33 -8.50 13.48
C MET A 15 -5.83 -7.09 13.78
N VAL A 16 -5.56 -6.57 14.98
CA VAL A 16 -5.90 -5.19 15.36
C VAL A 16 -5.22 -4.18 14.45
N TYR A 17 -3.94 -4.37 14.16
CA TYR A 17 -3.21 -3.52 13.21
C TYR A 17 -3.85 -3.55 11.81
N LEU A 18 -4.21 -4.73 11.29
CA LEU A 18 -4.85 -4.87 9.98
C LEU A 18 -6.23 -4.19 9.96
N ALA A 19 -7.03 -4.37 11.02
CA ALA A 19 -8.37 -3.83 11.13
C ALA A 19 -8.41 -2.30 11.28
N LEU A 20 -7.43 -1.69 11.95
CA LEU A 20 -7.39 -0.25 12.21
C LEU A 20 -6.42 0.48 11.30
N CYS A 21 -5.14 0.13 11.36
CA CYS A 21 -4.12 0.88 10.63
C CYS A 21 -4.20 0.57 9.14
N GLN A 22 -4.23 -0.70 8.74
CA GLN A 22 -4.26 -1.02 7.31
C GLN A 22 -5.56 -0.58 6.64
N SER A 23 -6.71 -0.64 7.32
CA SER A 23 -7.98 -0.16 6.78
C SER A 23 -7.95 1.34 6.49
N ILE A 24 -7.47 2.17 7.43
CA ILE A 24 -7.31 3.61 7.25
C ILE A 24 -6.34 3.90 6.11
N LEU A 25 -5.16 3.26 6.10
CA LEU A 25 -4.18 3.44 5.03
C LEU A 25 -4.76 3.08 3.65
N SER A 26 -5.53 2.00 3.59
CA SER A 26 -6.14 1.50 2.36
C SER A 26 -7.28 2.37 1.86
N TYR A 27 -8.04 3.00 2.76
CA TYR A 27 -9.09 3.96 2.45
C TYR A 27 -8.48 5.26 1.95
N CYS A 28 -7.51 5.80 2.70
CA CYS A 28 -6.89 7.07 2.37
C CYS A 28 -6.11 7.00 1.06
N ILE A 29 -5.65 5.81 0.59
CA ILE A 29 -4.80 5.61 -0.63
C ILE A 29 -5.27 6.41 -1.84
N LEU A 30 -6.58 6.58 -1.98
CA LEU A 30 -7.21 7.37 -3.03
C LEU A 30 -6.82 8.86 -2.95
N ALA A 31 -6.79 9.46 -1.75
CA ALA A 31 -6.52 10.89 -1.54
C ALA A 31 -5.03 11.28 -1.71
N TRP A 32 -4.12 10.47 -1.19
CA TRP A 32 -2.67 10.74 -1.11
C TRP A 32 -1.80 9.95 -2.09
N GLY A 33 -2.37 9.18 -3.02
CA GLY A 33 -1.61 8.43 -4.02
C GLY A 33 -0.56 9.27 -4.74
N GLY A 34 -0.94 10.48 -5.15
CA GLY A 34 -0.07 11.48 -5.79
C GLY A 34 0.63 12.45 -4.86
N SER A 35 0.64 12.20 -3.55
CA SER A 35 1.22 13.13 -2.55
C SER A 35 2.74 13.20 -2.65
N ALA A 36 3.30 14.34 -2.23
CA ALA A 36 4.74 14.57 -2.21
C ALA A 36 5.47 13.52 -1.35
N LYS A 37 6.69 13.17 -1.75
CA LYS A 37 7.53 12.19 -1.05
C LYS A 37 7.73 12.52 0.43
N SER A 38 7.79 13.80 0.78
CA SER A 38 7.89 14.28 2.16
C SER A 38 6.73 13.80 3.04
N ASN A 39 5.49 13.93 2.56
CA ASN A 39 4.29 13.52 3.27
C ASN A 39 4.22 11.99 3.41
N LEU A 40 4.61 11.26 2.35
CA LEU A 40 4.67 9.79 2.40
C LEU A 40 5.70 9.28 3.42
N ILE A 41 6.83 9.97 3.56
CA ILE A 41 7.86 9.62 4.56
C ILE A 41 7.32 9.78 5.99
N LEU A 42 6.57 10.86 6.27
CA LEU A 42 5.98 11.06 7.60
C LEU A 42 5.07 9.90 7.96
N LEU A 43 4.30 9.42 6.99
CA LEU A 43 3.36 8.37 7.25
C LEU A 43 4.00 6.98 7.31
N GLU A 44 5.06 6.70 6.53
CA GLU A 44 5.89 5.51 6.73
C GLU A 44 6.55 5.50 8.12
N ARG A 45 6.95 6.66 8.65
CA ARG A 45 7.47 6.79 10.02
C ARG A 45 6.39 6.49 11.06
N ALA A 46 5.16 6.96 10.84
CA ALA A 46 4.02 6.65 11.71
C ALA A 46 3.70 5.15 11.71
N GLN A 47 3.62 4.51 10.53
CA GLN A 47 3.41 3.06 10.40
C GLN A 47 4.47 2.27 11.16
N ARG A 48 5.76 2.63 10.99
CA ARG A 48 6.87 2.00 11.73
C ARG A 48 6.77 2.18 13.24
N ALA A 49 6.33 3.35 13.71
CA ALA A 49 6.20 3.62 15.13
C ALA A 49 5.14 2.69 15.75
N VAL A 50 3.98 2.55 15.10
CA VAL A 50 2.93 1.63 15.51
C VAL A 50 3.45 0.19 15.55
N LEU A 51 4.07 -0.28 14.47
CA LEU A 51 4.59 -1.65 14.41
C LEU A 51 5.66 -1.94 15.47
N LYS A 52 6.54 -0.99 15.77
CA LYS A 52 7.55 -1.13 16.84
C LYS A 52 6.90 -1.24 18.21
N VAL A 53 5.86 -0.46 18.46
CA VAL A 53 5.08 -0.55 19.69
C VAL A 53 4.41 -1.92 19.77
N SER A 54 3.69 -2.36 18.72
CA SER A 54 3.00 -3.65 18.70
C SER A 54 3.95 -4.83 18.93
N LEU A 55 5.11 -4.85 18.28
CA LEU A 55 6.10 -5.95 18.38
C LEU A 55 7.11 -5.80 19.52
N ARG A 56 6.94 -4.80 20.40
CA ARG A 56 7.87 -4.53 21.53
C ARG A 56 9.33 -4.33 21.08
N ARG A 57 9.53 -3.76 19.89
CA ARG A 57 10.87 -3.51 19.32
C ARG A 57 11.40 -2.13 19.73
N CYS A 58 12.72 -2.05 19.90
CA CYS A 58 13.39 -0.80 20.26
C CYS A 58 13.20 0.29 19.19
N ARG A 59 13.33 1.57 19.58
CA ARG A 59 13.19 2.72 18.66
C ARG A 59 14.10 2.63 17.43
N ARG A 60 15.32 2.09 17.59
CA ARG A 60 16.34 1.95 16.52
C ARG A 60 16.21 0.66 15.70
N TYR A 61 15.20 -0.18 15.94
CA TYR A 61 15.05 -1.45 15.23
C TYR A 61 14.96 -1.25 13.70
N PRO A 62 15.70 -2.06 12.90
CA PRO A 62 15.78 -1.92 11.45
C PRO A 62 14.41 -2.08 10.78
N THR A 63 14.18 -1.27 9.75
CA THR A 63 12.85 -1.19 9.08
C THR A 63 12.58 -2.44 8.24
N SER A 64 13.58 -2.99 7.56
CA SER A 64 13.46 -4.20 6.74
C SER A 64 13.02 -5.40 7.56
N GLU A 65 13.64 -5.61 8.72
CA GLU A 65 13.28 -6.70 9.62
C GLU A 65 11.91 -6.49 10.26
N LEU A 66 11.57 -5.25 10.63
CA LEU A 66 10.27 -4.92 11.22
C LEU A 66 9.10 -5.34 10.32
N PHE A 67 9.19 -5.04 9.02
CA PHE A 67 8.15 -5.42 8.07
C PHE A 67 8.15 -6.93 7.77
N ARG A 68 9.33 -7.57 7.77
CA ARG A 68 9.45 -9.03 7.62
C ARG A 68 8.80 -9.77 8.79
N GLU A 69 9.03 -9.30 10.01
CA GLU A 69 8.46 -9.89 11.21
C GLU A 69 6.95 -9.62 11.31
N ALA A 70 6.52 -8.37 11.06
CA ALA A 70 5.10 -8.02 11.08
C ALA A 70 4.29 -8.73 9.99
N GLN A 71 4.93 -9.17 8.90
CA GLN A 71 4.26 -9.72 7.71
C GLN A 71 3.20 -8.73 7.18
N VAL A 72 3.59 -7.45 7.10
CA VAL A 72 2.73 -6.32 6.70
C VAL A 72 3.39 -5.57 5.54
N LEU A 73 2.55 -5.04 4.64
CA LEU A 73 3.00 -4.19 3.53
C LEU A 73 3.31 -2.77 4.01
N SER A 74 4.42 -2.21 3.52
CA SER A 74 4.69 -0.77 3.69
C SER A 74 3.66 0.06 2.93
N VAL A 75 3.47 1.31 3.33
CA VAL A 75 2.63 2.31 2.63
C VAL A 75 2.80 2.25 1.11
N ARG A 76 4.05 2.29 0.63
CA ARG A 76 4.34 2.28 -0.80
C ARG A 76 3.94 0.96 -1.48
N ARG A 77 4.16 -0.17 -0.81
CA ARG A 77 3.75 -1.49 -1.34
C ARG A 77 2.23 -1.63 -1.34
N LEU A 78 1.55 -1.12 -0.33
CA LEU A 78 0.09 -1.07 -0.25
C LEU A 78 -0.48 -0.26 -1.42
N PHE A 79 0.10 0.91 -1.71
CA PHE A 79 -0.28 1.73 -2.86
C PHE A 79 -0.11 0.98 -4.18
N LEU A 80 1.07 0.38 -4.41
CA LEU A 80 1.34 -0.39 -5.63
C LEU A 80 0.38 -1.57 -5.78
N MET A 81 0.10 -2.30 -4.69
CA MET A 81 -0.87 -3.39 -4.71
C MET A 81 -2.24 -2.87 -5.12
N ARG A 82 -2.75 -1.81 -4.49
CA ARG A 82 -4.06 -1.22 -4.80
C ARG A 82 -4.15 -0.72 -6.24
N ALA A 83 -3.13 0.01 -6.70
CA ALA A 83 -3.02 0.48 -8.07
C ALA A 83 -3.05 -0.69 -9.07
N THR A 84 -2.28 -1.74 -8.80
CA THR A 84 -2.23 -2.93 -9.68
C THR A 84 -3.56 -3.67 -9.71
N THR A 85 -4.22 -3.84 -8.55
CA THR A 85 -5.56 -4.43 -8.48
C THR A 85 -6.57 -3.60 -9.25
N CYS A 86 -6.52 -2.27 -9.14
CA CYS A 86 -7.43 -1.38 -9.88
C CYS A 86 -7.27 -1.52 -11.39
N VAL A 87 -6.04 -1.42 -11.89
CA VAL A 87 -5.72 -1.61 -13.32
C VAL A 87 -6.10 -3.01 -13.79
N HIS A 88 -5.81 -4.03 -12.99
CA HIS A 88 -6.18 -5.40 -13.32
C HIS A 88 -7.70 -5.56 -13.46
N MET A 89 -8.47 -5.05 -12.50
CA MET A 89 -9.94 -5.06 -12.55
C MET A 89 -10.49 -4.31 -13.76
N GLN A 90 -9.88 -3.18 -14.14
CA GLN A 90 -10.25 -2.45 -15.35
C GLN A 90 -9.90 -3.23 -16.62
N SER A 91 -8.74 -3.89 -16.64
CA SER A 91 -8.32 -4.73 -17.76
C SER A 91 -9.30 -5.88 -17.99
N LEU A 92 -9.72 -6.60 -16.94
CA LEU A 92 -10.71 -7.68 -17.04
C LEU A 92 -12.05 -7.24 -17.65
N ARG A 93 -12.41 -5.97 -17.52
CA ARG A 93 -13.65 -5.40 -18.05
C ARG A 93 -13.53 -4.93 -19.50
N SER A 94 -12.32 -4.86 -20.06
CA SER A 94 -12.09 -4.41 -21.42
C SER A 94 -12.29 -5.57 -22.40
N LEU A 95 -13.02 -5.32 -23.48
CA LEU A 95 -13.17 -6.27 -24.60
C LEU A 95 -11.80 -6.66 -25.22
N GLU A 96 -10.80 -5.79 -25.09
CA GLU A 96 -9.43 -6.02 -25.54
C GLU A 96 -8.68 -7.07 -24.71
N HIS A 97 -9.11 -7.35 -23.48
CA HIS A 97 -8.41 -8.28 -22.58
C HIS A 97 -8.45 -9.72 -23.08
N ASP A 98 -9.56 -10.13 -23.66
CA ASP A 98 -9.71 -11.47 -24.24
C ASP A 98 -8.76 -11.65 -25.43
N LYS A 99 -8.57 -10.58 -26.22
CA LYS A 99 -7.62 -10.53 -27.34
C LYS A 99 -6.16 -10.55 -26.85
N MET A 100 -5.83 -9.73 -25.85
CA MET A 100 -4.49 -9.68 -25.24
C MET A 100 -4.09 -10.99 -24.55
N THR A 101 -5.06 -11.69 -23.95
CA THR A 101 -4.84 -13.00 -23.31
C THR A 101 -4.55 -14.08 -24.35
N ARG A 102 -5.27 -14.07 -25.49
CA ARG A 102 -5.02 -14.98 -26.62
C ARG A 102 -3.66 -14.73 -27.27
N GLU A 103 -3.25 -13.47 -27.41
CA GLU A 103 -1.97 -13.08 -27.98
C GLU A 103 -0.79 -13.21 -26.99
N ARG A 104 -1.05 -13.56 -25.72
CA ARG A 104 -0.07 -13.60 -24.61
C ARG A 104 0.69 -12.28 -24.40
N ILE A 105 0.10 -11.17 -24.81
CA ILE A 105 0.69 -9.83 -24.64
C ILE A 105 0.21 -9.28 -23.30
N TYR A 106 0.85 -9.68 -22.21
CA TYR A 106 0.61 -9.08 -20.88
C TYR A 106 1.26 -7.69 -20.81
N LYS A 107 0.63 -6.70 -21.45
CA LYS A 107 0.97 -5.29 -21.27
C LYS A 107 -0.05 -4.68 -20.33
N MET A 108 0.40 -4.22 -19.16
CA MET A 108 -0.42 -3.34 -18.32
C MET A 108 -0.82 -2.12 -19.16
N PRO A 109 -2.13 -1.83 -19.31
CA PRO A 109 -2.56 -0.69 -20.11
C PRO A 109 -1.98 0.57 -19.45
N LYS A 110 -1.21 1.35 -20.22
CA LYS A 110 -0.74 2.66 -19.76
C LYS A 110 -1.96 3.58 -19.71
N PRO A 111 -2.31 4.17 -18.56
CA PRO A 111 -3.45 5.08 -18.48
C PRO A 111 -3.25 6.23 -19.47
N ARG A 112 -4.31 6.61 -20.17
CA ARG A 112 -4.30 7.77 -21.07
C ARG A 112 -4.52 9.00 -20.22
N VAL A 113 -3.45 9.76 -19.98
CA VAL A 113 -3.47 10.91 -19.08
C VAL A 113 -3.19 12.19 -19.88
N ASN A 114 -4.04 13.21 -19.70
CA ASN A 114 -3.96 14.45 -20.48
C ASN A 114 -2.85 15.39 -19.99
N THR A 115 -2.51 15.33 -18.70
CA THR A 115 -1.53 16.24 -18.10
C THR A 115 -0.10 15.72 -18.25
N ALA A 116 0.84 16.63 -18.55
CA ALA A 116 2.26 16.28 -18.64
C ALA A 116 2.84 15.76 -17.32
N PHE A 117 2.33 16.28 -16.19
CA PHE A 117 2.64 15.79 -14.85
C PHE A 117 2.26 14.32 -14.69
N ALA A 118 1.03 13.95 -15.08
CA ALA A 118 0.58 12.57 -14.94
C ALA A 118 1.33 11.59 -15.85
N ARG A 119 1.71 12.02 -17.06
CA ARG A 119 2.53 11.22 -17.98
C ARG A 119 3.91 10.91 -17.40
N ARG A 120 4.49 11.84 -16.62
CA ARG A 120 5.83 11.71 -16.01
C ARG A 120 5.82 10.89 -14.72
N PHE A 121 4.72 10.86 -13.99
CA PHE A 121 4.62 10.20 -12.68
C PHE A 121 3.55 9.10 -12.61
N PRO A 122 3.51 8.13 -13.54
CA PRO A 122 2.46 7.11 -13.56
C PRO A 122 2.47 6.26 -12.27
N ARG A 123 3.67 5.94 -11.74
CA ARG A 123 3.85 5.16 -10.49
C ARG A 123 3.31 5.84 -9.24
N PHE A 124 2.88 7.10 -9.31
CA PHE A 124 2.33 7.86 -8.18
C PHE A 124 0.86 8.22 -8.40
N LEU A 125 0.28 8.01 -9.58
CA LEU A 125 -1.06 8.53 -9.91
C LEU A 125 -2.07 7.44 -10.28
N LEU A 126 -1.66 6.18 -10.15
CA LEU A 126 -2.31 5.01 -10.75
C LEU A 126 -3.63 4.50 -10.11
N PRO A 127 -4.40 5.25 -9.30
CA PRO A 127 -5.82 4.91 -9.14
C PRO A 127 -6.82 6.00 -9.58
N HIS A 128 -6.37 7.20 -9.99
CA HIS A 128 -7.27 8.33 -10.26
C HIS A 128 -7.16 8.93 -11.66
N ILE A 129 -6.88 8.10 -12.67
CA ILE A 129 -7.01 8.48 -14.08
C ILE A 129 -7.59 7.31 -14.86
#